data_AF-A0A0J6S9P4-F1
#
_entry.id   AF-A0A0J6S9P4-F1
#
_cell.length_a   1.000
_cell.length_b   1.000
_cell.length_c   1.000
_cell.angle_alpha   90.00
_cell.angle_beta   90.00
_cell.angle_gamma   90.00
#
_symmetry.space_group_name_H-M   'P 1'
#
loop_
_entity.id
_entity.type
_entity.pdbx_description
1 polymer ?
#
loop_
_entity_poly.entity_id
_entity_poly.type
_entity_poly.pdbx_seq_one_letter_code
_entity_poly.pdbx_strand_id
1 'polypeptide(L)'
;EGAGAGGAELKTRILEMPVFYDDPWTRETLMRFRERHQDPGATDLEYTARINGYPDVPALIAAHAGSPWFVSMVGFVAGLPFLTQMVERAKQIQAPKYLRPRTDTPKLTIGHGGCFGAIYSVRGAGGYQMFGITPMPIYDPSQTISYLRDFMILFRPGDIVKFRPVGRDAYDAAVEEVETGRFTPLIREVDFSLAAFQADPAGTNAALLGVLHG
;
A
#
# COMPACT_ATOMS: atom_id res chain seq x y z
N GLU A 1 -17.47 27.82 -19.49
CA GLU A 1 -16.39 28.57 -18.81
C GLU A 1 -15.14 27.71 -18.80
N GLY A 2 -14.02 28.25 -19.30
CA GLY A 2 -12.82 27.48 -19.61
C GLY A 2 -12.10 26.98 -18.37
N ALA A 3 -12.07 25.67 -18.18
CA ALA A 3 -11.07 25.03 -17.33
C ALA A 3 -9.71 25.27 -17.99
N GLY A 4 -8.93 26.17 -17.40
CA GLY A 4 -7.58 26.46 -17.85
C GLY A 4 -6.75 25.18 -17.85
N ALA A 5 -6.04 24.93 -18.95
CA ALA A 5 -4.99 23.93 -19.06
C ALA A 5 -3.74 24.35 -18.25
N GLY A 6 -3.93 24.64 -16.96
CA GLY A 6 -2.85 24.64 -15.97
C GLY A 6 -2.74 23.22 -15.45
N GLY A 7 -1.61 22.55 -15.70
CA GLY A 7 -1.38 21.21 -15.18
C GLY A 7 -1.65 21.19 -13.69
N ALA A 8 -2.46 20.24 -13.22
CA ALA A 8 -2.81 20.16 -11.80
C ALA A 8 -1.53 19.92 -10.97
N GLU A 9 -1.10 20.95 -10.24
CA GLU A 9 -0.03 20.89 -9.26
C GLU A 9 -0.61 20.65 -7.87
N LEU A 10 0.04 19.81 -7.10
CA LEU A 10 -0.37 19.40 -5.77
C LEU A 10 0.83 19.47 -4.82
N LYS A 11 0.73 20.34 -3.80
CA LYS A 11 1.61 20.27 -2.63
C LYS A 11 1.14 19.13 -1.75
N THR A 12 1.96 18.10 -1.59
CA THR A 12 1.58 16.88 -0.86
C THR A 12 2.78 16.26 -0.16
N ARG A 13 2.60 15.06 0.39
CA ARG A 13 3.61 14.30 1.10
C ARG A 13 3.91 13.01 0.39
N ILE A 14 5.16 12.57 0.43
CA ILE A 14 5.57 11.20 0.16
C ILE A 14 5.96 10.52 1.47
N LEU A 15 5.45 9.31 1.68
CA LEU A 15 5.67 8.49 2.87
C LEU A 15 6.30 7.15 2.48
N GLU A 16 7.31 6.71 3.21
CA GLU A 16 7.80 5.34 3.10
C GLU A 16 7.04 4.41 4.06
N MET A 17 6.59 3.27 3.55
CA MET A 17 5.83 2.28 4.31
C MET A 17 6.56 0.92 4.28
N PRO A 18 7.13 0.45 5.39
CA PRO A 18 7.68 -0.90 5.48
C PRO A 18 6.56 -1.93 5.34
N VAL A 19 6.81 -2.98 4.57
CA VAL A 19 5.87 -4.08 4.36
C VAL A 19 6.60 -5.40 4.48
N PHE A 20 6.14 -6.24 5.40
CA PHE A 20 6.54 -7.63 5.45
C PHE A 20 5.63 -8.42 4.51
N TYR A 21 6.12 -8.65 3.29
CA TYR A 21 5.42 -9.43 2.26
C TYR A 21 5.48 -10.94 2.56
N ASP A 22 4.46 -11.68 2.10
CA ASP A 22 4.29 -13.12 2.37
C ASP A 22 4.44 -13.46 3.87
N ASP A 23 3.89 -12.60 4.72
CA ASP A 23 3.94 -12.77 6.17
C ASP A 23 3.10 -14.00 6.61
N PRO A 24 3.46 -14.64 7.74
CA PRO A 24 2.77 -15.84 8.18
C PRO A 24 1.29 -15.61 8.53
N TRP A 25 0.88 -14.40 8.91
CA TRP A 25 -0.48 -14.11 9.40
C TRP A 25 -1.48 -13.94 8.26
N THR A 26 -1.11 -13.23 7.19
CA THR A 26 -1.93 -13.15 5.98
C THR A 26 -1.95 -14.48 5.25
N ARG A 27 -0.82 -15.21 5.23
CA ARG A 27 -0.74 -16.57 4.68
C ARG A 27 -1.67 -17.54 5.40
N GLU A 28 -1.65 -17.57 6.74
CA GLU A 28 -2.58 -18.38 7.53
C GLU A 28 -4.04 -18.01 7.23
N THR A 29 -4.34 -16.70 7.20
CA THR A 29 -5.69 -16.20 6.91
C THR A 29 -6.18 -16.67 5.55
N LEU A 30 -5.36 -16.52 4.52
CA LEU A 30 -5.63 -17.02 3.17
C LEU A 30 -5.94 -18.52 3.21
N MET A 31 -5.08 -19.33 3.84
CA MET A 31 -5.23 -20.79 3.84
C MET A 31 -6.54 -21.23 4.47
N ARG A 32 -6.99 -20.51 5.51
CA ARG A 32 -8.29 -20.74 6.14
C ARG A 32 -9.48 -20.41 5.25
N PHE A 33 -9.34 -19.48 4.29
CA PHE A 33 -10.41 -19.04 3.38
C PHE A 33 -10.17 -19.39 1.90
N ARG A 34 -9.28 -20.34 1.64
CA ARG A 34 -8.86 -20.71 0.28
C ARG A 34 -10.02 -21.16 -0.62
N GLU A 35 -11.11 -21.68 -0.05
CA GLU A 35 -12.34 -22.06 -0.75
C GLU A 35 -13.13 -20.85 -1.30
N ARG A 36 -12.70 -19.64 -0.98
CA ARG A 36 -13.25 -18.37 -1.48
C ARG A 36 -12.34 -17.70 -2.52
N HIS A 37 -11.11 -18.19 -2.67
CA HIS A 37 -10.11 -17.67 -3.59
C HIS A 37 -10.35 -18.22 -5.02
N GLN A 38 -9.77 -17.56 -6.02
CA GLN A 38 -9.81 -18.00 -7.43
C GLN A 38 -9.12 -19.34 -7.63
N ASP A 39 -8.03 -19.54 -6.91
CA ASP A 39 -7.22 -20.74 -6.95
C ASP A 39 -6.94 -21.20 -5.51
N PRO A 40 -7.69 -22.17 -4.98
CA PRO A 40 -7.52 -22.66 -3.61
C PRO A 40 -6.15 -23.32 -3.33
N GLY A 41 -5.37 -23.63 -4.38
CA GLY A 41 -4.06 -24.26 -4.27
C GLY A 41 -2.87 -23.29 -4.27
N ALA A 42 -3.12 -22.00 -4.54
CA ALA A 42 -2.10 -20.97 -4.61
C ALA A 42 -2.29 -19.92 -3.52
N THR A 43 -1.22 -19.21 -3.20
CA THR A 43 -1.29 -17.97 -2.44
C THR A 43 -1.76 -16.79 -3.27
N ASP A 44 -2.22 -15.74 -2.60
CA ASP A 44 -2.62 -14.47 -3.22
C ASP A 44 -1.47 -13.89 -4.08
N LEU A 45 -0.22 -14.00 -3.59
CA LEU A 45 0.98 -13.58 -4.30
C LEU A 45 1.31 -14.49 -5.49
N GLU A 46 1.31 -15.82 -5.32
CA GLU A 46 1.57 -16.77 -6.43
C GLU A 46 0.52 -16.64 -7.54
N TYR A 47 -0.75 -16.53 -7.16
CA TYR A 47 -1.85 -16.33 -8.08
C TYR A 47 -1.68 -15.01 -8.83
N THR A 48 -1.40 -13.91 -8.13
CA THR A 48 -1.20 -12.59 -8.75
C THR A 48 0.02 -12.59 -9.67
N ALA A 49 1.14 -13.19 -9.26
CA ALA A 49 2.36 -13.25 -10.06
C ALA A 49 2.07 -13.93 -11.40
N ARG A 50 1.43 -15.11 -11.34
CA ARG A 50 1.07 -15.90 -12.53
C ARG A 50 0.15 -15.16 -13.48
N ILE A 51 -0.94 -14.55 -13.01
CA ILE A 51 -1.91 -13.89 -13.91
C ILE A 51 -1.37 -12.59 -14.54
N ASN A 52 -0.31 -12.01 -13.97
CA ASN A 52 0.37 -10.84 -14.51
C ASN A 52 1.65 -11.21 -15.29
N GLY A 53 1.97 -12.50 -15.44
CA GLY A 53 3.14 -12.95 -16.20
C GLY A 53 4.49 -12.72 -15.51
N TYR A 54 4.52 -12.52 -14.19
CA TYR A 54 5.77 -12.51 -13.44
C TYR A 54 6.30 -13.94 -13.27
N PRO A 55 7.63 -14.14 -13.33
CA PRO A 55 8.21 -15.48 -13.22
C PRO A 55 8.04 -16.10 -11.83
N ASP A 56 7.98 -15.27 -10.78
CA ASP A 56 7.88 -15.69 -9.39
C ASP A 56 7.31 -14.57 -8.49
N VAL A 57 7.10 -14.91 -7.21
CA VAL A 57 6.62 -13.99 -6.18
C VAL A 57 7.61 -12.84 -5.91
N PRO A 58 8.94 -13.06 -5.77
CA PRO A 58 9.90 -11.98 -5.64
C PRO A 58 9.82 -10.92 -6.75
N ALA A 59 9.66 -11.33 -8.02
CA ALA A 59 9.51 -10.40 -9.14
C ALA A 59 8.23 -9.56 -9.04
N LEU A 60 7.11 -10.17 -8.63
CA LEU A 60 5.88 -9.44 -8.34
C LEU A 60 6.07 -8.41 -7.21
N ILE A 61 6.69 -8.81 -6.10
CA ILE A 61 6.94 -7.92 -4.95
C ILE A 61 7.83 -6.75 -5.37
N ALA A 62 8.89 -7.02 -6.13
CA ALA A 62 9.78 -5.98 -6.66
C ALA A 62 9.03 -4.99 -7.55
N ALA A 63 8.11 -5.45 -8.41
CA ALA A 63 7.28 -4.57 -9.22
C ALA A 63 6.27 -3.76 -8.38
N HIS A 64 5.56 -4.41 -7.46
CA HIS A 64 4.55 -3.78 -6.60
C HIS A 64 5.15 -2.70 -5.70
N ALA A 65 6.29 -2.99 -5.07
CA ALA A 65 6.96 -2.06 -4.19
C ALA A 65 7.87 -1.08 -4.94
N GLY A 66 8.28 -1.38 -6.17
CA GLY A 66 9.28 -0.62 -6.92
C GLY A 66 8.84 0.80 -7.28
N SER A 67 7.54 1.03 -7.47
CA SER A 67 6.99 2.35 -7.82
C SER A 67 6.14 2.94 -6.69
N PRO A 68 6.05 4.28 -6.59
CA PRO A 68 5.12 4.93 -5.68
C PRO A 68 3.65 4.66 -6.02
N TRP A 69 2.80 4.95 -5.05
CA TRP A 69 1.35 4.81 -5.12
C TRP A 69 0.69 6.11 -4.68
N PHE A 70 -0.33 6.54 -5.41
CA PHE A 70 -1.09 7.75 -5.07
C PHE A 70 -2.32 7.39 -4.24
N VAL A 71 -2.53 8.05 -3.10
CA VAL A 71 -3.73 7.90 -2.26
C VAL A 71 -4.88 8.66 -2.91
N SER A 72 -5.75 7.95 -3.62
CA SER A 72 -6.88 8.57 -4.33
C SER A 72 -8.07 8.88 -3.43
N MET A 73 -8.25 8.13 -2.35
CA MET A 73 -9.31 8.31 -1.35
C MET A 73 -8.86 7.74 0.00
N VAL A 74 -9.41 8.26 1.09
CA VAL A 74 -9.31 7.66 2.43
C VAL A 74 -10.72 7.46 2.97
N GLY A 75 -11.08 6.23 3.38
CA GLY A 75 -12.43 5.91 3.88
C GLY A 75 -12.87 4.46 3.64
N PHE A 76 -14.18 4.21 3.56
CA PHE A 76 -14.85 2.90 3.63
C PHE A 76 -14.78 2.25 5.02
N VAL A 77 -13.57 1.99 5.51
CA VAL A 77 -13.27 1.68 6.91
C VAL A 77 -12.35 2.78 7.45
N ALA A 78 -12.46 3.15 8.72
CA ALA A 78 -11.79 4.33 9.28
C ALA A 78 -10.28 4.35 8.97
N GLY A 79 -9.82 5.37 8.25
CA GLY A 79 -8.41 5.56 7.89
C GLY A 79 -7.85 4.66 6.79
N LEU A 80 -8.65 3.79 6.15
CA LEU A 80 -8.19 2.94 5.04
C LEU A 80 -7.91 3.81 3.79
N PRO A 81 -6.69 3.80 3.23
CA PRO A 81 -6.40 4.45 1.97
C PRO A 81 -6.77 3.54 0.78
N PHE A 82 -7.31 4.13 -0.27
CA PHE A 82 -7.33 3.53 -1.61
C PHE A 82 -6.14 4.08 -2.40
N LEU A 83 -5.35 3.17 -2.96
CA LEU A 83 -4.09 3.47 -3.60
C LEU A 83 -4.17 3.16 -5.09
N THR A 84 -3.64 4.03 -5.92
CA THR A 84 -3.48 3.82 -7.37
C THR A 84 -2.00 3.80 -7.73
N GLN A 85 -1.59 2.82 -8.54
CA GLN A 85 -0.21 2.67 -8.97
C GLN A 85 0.25 3.88 -9.79
N MET A 86 1.38 4.48 -9.42
CA MET A 86 2.01 5.54 -10.22
C MET A 86 2.91 4.93 -11.29
N VAL A 87 2.34 4.09 -12.15
CA VAL A 87 3.03 3.44 -13.28
C VAL A 87 2.21 3.53 -14.55
N GLU A 88 2.88 3.39 -15.69
CA GLU A 88 2.23 3.26 -16.99
C GLU A 88 1.27 2.07 -17.00
N ARG A 89 0.17 2.18 -17.78
CA ARG A 89 -0.89 1.16 -17.83
C ARG A 89 -0.38 -0.25 -18.10
N ALA A 90 0.64 -0.40 -18.96
CA ALA A 90 1.23 -1.69 -19.31
C ALA A 90 1.98 -2.37 -18.14
N LYS A 91 2.37 -1.62 -17.11
CA LYS A 91 3.06 -2.12 -15.90
C LYS A 91 2.12 -2.28 -14.71
N GLN A 92 0.84 -1.91 -14.85
CA GLN A 92 -0.11 -2.01 -13.74
C GLN A 92 -0.40 -3.46 -13.42
N ILE A 93 -0.14 -3.83 -12.17
CA ILE A 93 -0.52 -5.13 -11.61
C ILE A 93 -2.04 -5.16 -11.47
N GLN A 94 -2.66 -6.22 -11.96
CA GLN A 94 -4.10 -6.46 -11.88
C GLN A 94 -4.37 -7.76 -11.14
N ALA A 95 -5.26 -7.75 -10.16
CA ALA A 95 -5.75 -8.99 -9.56
C ALA A 95 -7.23 -8.90 -9.18
N PRO A 96 -8.08 -9.86 -9.55
CA PRO A 96 -9.47 -9.82 -9.13
C PRO A 96 -9.58 -9.90 -7.60
N LYS A 97 -10.63 -9.29 -7.05
CA LYS A 97 -11.05 -9.57 -5.66
C LYS A 97 -11.47 -11.04 -5.55
N TYR A 98 -11.33 -11.65 -4.39
CA TYR A 98 -11.80 -13.01 -4.08
C TYR A 98 -13.23 -13.25 -4.61
N LEU A 99 -13.51 -14.48 -5.04
CA LEU A 99 -14.85 -14.89 -5.53
C LEU A 99 -15.93 -14.64 -4.47
N ARG A 100 -15.59 -14.87 -3.21
CA ARG A 100 -16.39 -14.46 -2.05
C ARG A 100 -15.47 -13.76 -1.04
N PRO A 101 -15.89 -12.64 -0.43
CA PRO A 101 -15.05 -11.97 0.56
C PRO A 101 -14.76 -12.90 1.75
N ARG A 102 -13.56 -12.79 2.31
CA ARG A 102 -13.20 -13.39 3.60
C ARG A 102 -13.96 -12.66 4.69
N THR A 103 -14.36 -13.38 5.74
CA THR A 103 -14.96 -12.76 6.94
C THR A 103 -13.93 -12.24 7.91
N ASP A 104 -12.64 -12.50 7.67
CA ASP A 104 -11.54 -12.03 8.49
C ASP A 104 -10.31 -11.73 7.62
N THR A 105 -9.59 -10.66 7.95
CA THR A 105 -8.40 -10.13 7.30
C THR A 105 -7.62 -9.40 8.40
N PRO A 106 -6.33 -9.72 8.64
CA PRO A 106 -5.55 -9.07 9.68
C PRO A 106 -5.52 -7.54 9.51
N LYS A 107 -5.44 -6.81 10.63
CA LYS A 107 -5.17 -5.38 10.57
C LYS A 107 -3.81 -5.13 9.90
N LEU A 108 -3.68 -3.96 9.29
CA LEU A 108 -2.51 -3.48 8.58
C LEU A 108 -2.10 -4.30 7.35
N THR A 109 -3.00 -5.17 6.86
CA THR A 109 -2.80 -5.91 5.61
C THR A 109 -2.72 -4.97 4.42
N ILE A 110 -1.73 -5.18 3.55
CA ILE A 110 -1.65 -4.60 2.22
C ILE A 110 -2.51 -5.44 1.29
N GLY A 111 -3.63 -4.88 0.84
CA GLY A 111 -4.57 -5.51 -0.07
C GLY A 111 -4.41 -5.03 -1.51
N HIS A 112 -4.58 -5.92 -2.49
CA HIS A 112 -4.65 -5.58 -3.92
C HIS A 112 -5.94 -6.10 -4.56
N GLY A 113 -6.66 -5.26 -5.30
CA GLY A 113 -7.95 -5.60 -5.91
C GLY A 113 -8.28 -4.74 -7.12
N GLY A 114 -8.45 -5.37 -8.28
CA GLY A 114 -8.35 -4.73 -9.58
C GLY A 114 -6.94 -4.17 -9.77
N CYS A 115 -6.87 -2.87 -10.08
CA CYS A 115 -5.63 -2.10 -10.14
C CYS A 115 -5.33 -1.33 -8.85
N PHE A 116 -6.18 -1.46 -7.83
CA PHE A 116 -6.12 -0.67 -6.60
C PHE A 116 -5.41 -1.41 -5.48
N GLY A 117 -4.61 -0.68 -4.74
CA GLY A 117 -4.11 -1.07 -3.43
C GLY A 117 -5.02 -0.56 -2.31
N ALA A 118 -4.94 -1.18 -1.15
CA ALA A 118 -5.55 -0.69 0.08
C ALA A 118 -4.72 -1.13 1.29
N ILE A 119 -4.86 -0.43 2.42
CA ILE A 119 -4.30 -0.86 3.70
C ILE A 119 -5.43 -1.02 4.71
N TYR A 120 -5.66 -2.25 5.16
CA TYR A 120 -6.74 -2.56 6.10
C TYR A 120 -6.43 -1.97 7.48
N SER A 121 -7.03 -0.84 7.83
CA SER A 121 -6.73 -0.16 9.11
C SER A 121 -7.09 -0.96 10.36
N VAL A 122 -8.12 -1.80 10.27
CA VAL A 122 -8.58 -2.69 11.34
C VAL A 122 -8.83 -4.10 10.81
N ARG A 123 -8.87 -5.08 11.72
CA ARG A 123 -9.21 -6.47 11.39
C ARG A 123 -10.68 -6.56 10.99
N GLY A 124 -11.00 -7.26 9.91
CA GLY A 124 -12.38 -7.39 9.46
C GLY A 124 -12.55 -8.15 8.14
N ALA A 125 -13.75 -8.10 7.56
CA ALA A 125 -14.02 -8.74 6.28
C ALA A 125 -13.28 -8.04 5.12
N GLY A 126 -12.84 -8.82 4.12
CA GLY A 126 -12.02 -8.30 3.02
C GLY A 126 -12.06 -9.21 1.80
N GLY A 127 -12.08 -8.60 0.61
CA GLY A 127 -12.07 -9.32 -0.67
C GLY A 127 -10.81 -9.11 -1.50
N TYR A 128 -9.88 -8.24 -1.09
CA TYR A 128 -8.66 -7.98 -1.86
C TYR A 128 -7.68 -9.15 -1.68
N GLN A 129 -6.80 -9.37 -2.64
CA GLN A 129 -5.63 -10.23 -2.48
C GLN A 129 -4.73 -9.66 -1.38
N MET A 130 -4.23 -10.46 -0.45
CA MET A 130 -3.39 -10.04 0.68
C MET A 130 -1.93 -10.25 0.33
N PHE A 131 -1.12 -9.19 0.31
CA PHE A 131 0.29 -9.28 -0.09
C PHE A 131 1.27 -9.29 1.09
N GLY A 132 0.85 -8.76 2.23
CA GLY A 132 1.71 -8.61 3.39
C GLY A 132 1.07 -7.74 4.45
N ILE A 133 1.83 -7.39 5.48
CA ILE A 133 1.41 -6.43 6.52
C ILE A 133 2.46 -5.33 6.74
N THR A 134 2.00 -4.17 7.16
CA THR A 134 2.89 -3.11 7.67
C THR A 134 2.93 -3.12 9.20
N PRO A 135 4.08 -2.84 9.83
CA PRO A 135 4.18 -2.64 11.28
C PRO A 135 3.61 -1.28 11.71
N MET A 136 3.28 -0.38 10.77
CA MET A 136 2.81 0.97 11.07
C MET A 136 1.29 1.04 11.23
N PRO A 137 0.75 1.33 12.43
CA PRO A 137 -0.61 1.79 12.57
C PRO A 137 -0.91 2.97 11.64
N ILE A 138 -2.03 2.89 10.91
CA ILE A 138 -2.51 3.94 9.99
C ILE A 138 -3.77 4.64 10.51
N TYR A 139 -4.34 4.11 11.59
CA TYR A 139 -5.51 4.60 12.27
C TYR A 139 -5.37 4.31 13.77
N ASP A 140 -5.53 5.32 14.60
CA ASP A 140 -5.50 5.20 16.05
C ASP A 140 -6.50 6.18 16.72
N PRO A 141 -7.73 5.73 17.01
CA PRO A 141 -8.74 6.59 17.64
C PRO A 141 -8.39 6.98 19.08
N SER A 142 -7.45 6.27 19.73
CA SER A 142 -6.98 6.62 21.07
C SER A 142 -5.87 7.67 21.06
N GLN A 143 -5.28 7.95 19.89
CA GLN A 143 -4.19 8.90 19.69
C GLN A 143 -3.00 8.67 20.65
N THR A 144 -2.68 7.40 20.90
CA THR A 144 -1.56 6.94 21.72
C THR A 144 -0.29 6.74 20.89
N ILE A 145 -0.43 6.37 19.61
CA ILE A 145 0.67 6.22 18.66
C ILE A 145 1.32 7.58 18.38
N SER A 146 2.65 7.65 18.51
CA SER A 146 3.44 8.90 18.50
C SER A 146 3.12 9.82 17.33
N TYR A 147 3.08 9.28 16.12
CA TYR A 147 2.85 10.03 14.88
C TYR A 147 1.36 10.19 14.49
N LEU A 148 0.42 9.75 15.33
CA LEU A 148 -1.03 9.93 15.16
C LEU A 148 -1.67 10.77 16.28
N ARG A 149 -0.85 11.44 17.10
CA ARG A 149 -1.31 12.27 18.22
C ARG A 149 -2.09 13.51 17.81
N ASP A 150 -1.73 14.13 16.69
CA ASP A 150 -2.43 15.32 16.19
C ASP A 150 -3.69 14.96 15.41
N PHE A 151 -3.68 13.83 14.71
CA PHE A 151 -4.81 13.32 13.96
C PHE A 151 -4.81 11.79 13.90
N MET A 152 -5.95 11.18 14.19
CA MET A 152 -6.09 9.73 14.34
C MET A 152 -5.90 8.93 13.03
N ILE A 153 -5.81 9.56 11.86
CA ILE A 153 -5.67 8.91 10.56
C ILE A 153 -4.35 9.37 9.91
N LEU A 154 -3.51 8.44 9.48
CA LEU A 154 -2.20 8.75 8.89
C LEU A 154 -2.32 9.47 7.53
N PHE A 155 -3.17 8.93 6.66
CA PHE A 155 -3.24 9.30 5.26
C PHE A 155 -4.23 10.41 4.97
N ARG A 156 -3.90 11.21 3.96
CA ARG A 156 -4.75 12.22 3.33
C ARG A 156 -4.93 11.87 1.85
N PRO A 157 -6.09 12.14 1.24
CA PRO A 157 -6.20 12.11 -0.21
C PRO A 157 -5.12 13.00 -0.84
N GLY A 158 -4.39 12.48 -1.82
CA GLY A 158 -3.27 13.15 -2.45
C GLY A 158 -1.88 12.75 -1.92
N ASP A 159 -1.79 12.08 -0.76
CA ASP A 159 -0.51 11.54 -0.28
C ASP A 159 0.06 10.53 -1.29
N ILE A 160 1.38 10.41 -1.32
CA ILE A 160 2.12 9.43 -2.11
C ILE A 160 2.77 8.42 -1.17
N VAL A 161 2.65 7.14 -1.48
CA VAL A 161 3.17 6.03 -0.67
C VAL A 161 4.22 5.26 -1.44
N LYS A 162 5.41 5.12 -0.86
CA LYS A 162 6.44 4.20 -1.33
C LYS A 162 6.50 3.00 -0.40
N PHE A 163 6.09 1.83 -0.89
CA PHE A 163 6.31 0.60 -0.14
C PHE A 163 7.78 0.21 -0.13
N ARG A 164 8.26 -0.27 1.02
CA ARG A 164 9.62 -0.82 1.20
C ARG A 164 9.50 -2.25 1.75
N PRO A 165 9.87 -3.28 0.96
CA PRO A 165 9.89 -4.65 1.47
C PRO A 165 10.86 -4.76 2.66
N VAL A 166 10.42 -5.44 3.72
CA VAL A 166 11.24 -5.75 4.90
C VAL A 166 11.12 -7.23 5.25
N GLY A 167 12.18 -7.78 5.85
CA GLY A 167 12.15 -9.12 6.44
C GLY A 167 11.56 -9.11 7.86
N ARG A 168 11.46 -10.31 8.45
CA ARG A 168 10.85 -10.51 9.77
C ARG A 168 11.50 -9.68 10.88
N ASP A 169 12.82 -9.71 10.99
CA ASP A 169 13.53 -9.02 12.08
C ASP A 169 13.30 -7.50 12.03
N ALA A 170 13.31 -6.92 10.83
CA ALA A 170 13.05 -5.49 10.64
C ALA A 170 11.57 -5.13 10.89
N TYR A 171 10.64 -6.03 10.58
CA TYR A 171 9.23 -5.87 10.94
C TYR A 171 9.05 -5.90 12.47
N ASP A 172 9.61 -6.90 13.16
CA ASP A 172 9.49 -7.05 14.62
C ASP A 172 10.13 -5.87 15.36
N ALA A 173 11.31 -5.40 14.91
CA ALA A 173 11.95 -4.21 15.46
C ALA A 173 11.08 -2.95 15.28
N ALA A 174 10.47 -2.76 14.11
CA ALA A 174 9.58 -1.63 13.86
C ALA A 174 8.31 -1.70 14.72
N VAL A 175 7.75 -2.89 14.96
CA VAL A 175 6.64 -3.08 15.90
C VAL A 175 7.03 -2.64 17.31
N GLU A 176 8.19 -3.08 17.80
CA GLU A 176 8.70 -2.68 19.13
C GLU A 176 8.90 -1.16 19.20
N GLU A 177 9.46 -0.55 18.16
CA GLU A 177 9.63 0.91 18.10
C GLU A 177 8.28 1.65 18.11
N VAL A 178 7.25 1.13 17.43
CA VAL A 178 5.90 1.70 17.46
C VAL A 178 5.30 1.59 18.86
N GLU A 179 5.39 0.43 19.50
CA GLU A 179 4.86 0.17 20.84
C GLU A 179 5.55 1.02 21.91
N THR A 180 6.86 1.24 21.77
CA THR A 180 7.66 2.09 22.67
C THR A 180 7.62 3.57 22.31
N GLY A 181 6.88 3.96 21.26
CA GLY A 181 6.74 5.35 20.81
C GLY A 181 8.00 5.95 20.17
N ARG A 182 8.99 5.12 19.82
CA ARG A 182 10.25 5.52 19.19
C ARG A 182 10.19 5.55 17.66
N PHE A 183 9.22 4.85 17.06
CA PHE A 183 9.09 4.81 15.61
C PHE A 183 8.71 6.18 15.05
N THR A 184 9.47 6.63 14.04
CA THR A 184 9.21 7.86 13.30
C THR A 184 9.06 7.53 11.82
N PRO A 185 7.86 7.68 11.24
CA PRO A 185 7.65 7.47 9.81
C PRO A 185 8.51 8.40 8.96
N LEU A 186 9.11 7.86 7.89
CA LEU A 186 9.81 8.68 6.90
C LEU A 186 8.79 9.38 6.00
N ILE A 187 8.61 10.68 6.23
CA ILE A 187 7.67 11.55 5.49
C ILE A 187 8.43 12.77 4.98
N ARG A 188 8.15 13.19 3.74
CA ARG A 188 8.69 14.41 3.12
C ARG A 188 7.60 15.16 2.38
N GLU A 189 7.64 16.48 2.45
CA GLU A 189 6.82 17.35 1.59
C GLU A 189 7.39 17.35 0.17
N VAL A 190 6.51 17.31 -0.83
CA VAL A 190 6.84 17.26 -2.26
C VAL A 190 5.82 18.06 -3.07
N ASP A 191 6.26 18.59 -4.20
CA ASP A 191 5.37 19.16 -5.22
C ASP A 191 5.16 18.11 -6.32
N PHE A 192 3.91 17.71 -6.55
CA PHE A 192 3.53 16.77 -7.60
C PHE A 192 2.82 17.49 -8.74
N SER A 193 3.27 17.28 -9.98
CA SER A 193 2.62 17.79 -11.19
C SER A 193 2.06 16.63 -12.01
N LEU A 194 0.75 16.61 -12.22
CA LEU A 194 0.10 15.59 -13.06
C LEU A 194 0.62 15.65 -14.51
N ALA A 195 0.86 16.86 -15.03
CA ALA A 195 1.36 17.03 -16.38
C ALA A 195 2.79 16.48 -16.53
N ALA A 196 3.67 16.72 -15.55
CA ALA A 196 5.01 16.14 -15.53
C ALA A 196 4.95 14.61 -15.43
N PHE A 197 4.10 14.09 -14.55
CA PHE A 197 3.90 12.64 -14.40
C PHE A 197 3.38 11.99 -15.68
N GLN A 198 2.44 12.61 -16.39
CA GLN A 198 1.93 12.08 -17.66
C GLN A 198 2.97 12.10 -18.79
N ALA A 199 3.88 13.09 -18.78
CA ALA A 199 4.93 13.21 -19.78
C ALA A 199 6.09 12.23 -19.52
N ASP A 200 6.49 12.06 -18.26
CA ASP A 200 7.54 11.13 -17.84
C ASP A 200 7.25 10.54 -16.45
N PRO A 201 6.48 9.44 -16.37
CA PRO A 201 6.16 8.79 -15.10
C PRO A 201 7.41 8.31 -14.36
N ALA A 202 8.40 7.79 -15.10
CA ALA A 202 9.60 7.20 -14.51
C ALA A 202 10.51 8.27 -13.90
N GLY A 203 10.78 9.35 -14.65
CA GLY A 203 11.56 10.49 -14.14
C GLY A 203 10.86 11.20 -12.99
N THR A 204 9.54 11.38 -13.06
CA THR A 204 8.76 11.96 -11.95
C THR A 204 8.87 11.11 -10.69
N ASN A 205 8.71 9.79 -10.80
CA ASN A 205 8.88 8.88 -9.67
C ASN A 205 10.31 8.91 -9.11
N ALA A 206 11.32 8.92 -9.97
CA ALA A 206 12.72 9.00 -9.54
C ALA A 206 13.00 10.29 -8.75
N ALA A 207 12.47 11.44 -9.20
CA ALA A 207 12.59 12.71 -8.49
C ALA A 207 11.91 12.67 -7.11
N LEU A 208 10.70 12.11 -7.02
CA LEU A 208 9.99 11.93 -5.74
C LEU A 208 10.78 11.06 -4.75
N LEU A 209 11.39 9.97 -5.23
CA LEU A 209 12.20 9.08 -4.41
C LEU A 209 13.52 9.73 -3.98
N GLY A 210 14.13 10.55 -4.84
CA GLY A 210 15.29 11.37 -4.46
C GLY A 210 14.97 12.30 -3.29
N VAL A 211 13.80 12.95 -3.29
CA VAL A 211 13.38 13.78 -2.14
C VAL A 211 13.14 12.93 -0.88
N LEU A 212 12.54 11.74 -1.02
CA LEU A 212 12.24 10.85 0.09
C LEU A 212 13.52 10.38 0.81
N HIS A 213 14.56 10.03 0.06
CA HIS A 213 15.78 9.40 0.57
C HIS A 213 16.96 10.35 0.78
N GLY A 214 16.87 11.59 0.31
CA GLY A 214 17.92 12.62 0.44
C GLY A 214 19.02 12.48 -0.60
#